data_AF-A0A016WE20-F1
#
_entry.id   AF-A0A016WE20-F1
#
_cell.length_a   1.000
_cell.length_b   1.000
_cell.length_c   1.000
_cell.angle_alpha   90.00
_cell.angle_beta   90.00
_cell.angle_gamma   90.00
#
_symmetry.space_group_name_H-M   'P 1'
#
loop_
_entity.id
_entity.type
_entity.pdbx_description
1 polymer ?
#
loop_
_entity_poly.entity_id
_entity_poly.type
_entity_poly.pdbx_seq_one_letter_code
_entity_poly.pdbx_strand_id
1 'polypeptide(L)'
;MTSVTVLCPNARRCSVKVTPGMLLKQILEEACLKQGFEVEAYQLENQRRRVDLALPFRLSGLPNNATLEMVPKADTGTNAVATIALQIPGRPRIELSFATTESLLSVLKGFSPLFEEDLTEPREGCVPCCFYMNRQYMGEEELKRITLSSIGIASGRSLIRYQRLPLTEEQKAEIAARLADDVAKKQELLSKYTQKKAENEDRAQLEANRLAVSYKKLICV
;
A
#
# COMPACT_ATOMS: atom_id res chain seq x y z
N MET A 1 14.40 6.41 30.35
CA MET A 1 13.90 5.87 29.06
C MET A 1 12.49 6.37 28.86
N THR A 2 12.23 7.06 27.75
CA THR A 2 10.88 7.52 27.39
C THR A 2 10.07 6.35 26.84
N SER A 3 8.85 6.18 27.33
CA SER A 3 7.89 5.22 26.77
C SER A 3 6.67 5.97 26.23
N VAL A 4 5.95 5.36 25.31
CA VAL A 4 4.66 5.83 24.79
C VAL A 4 3.66 4.70 24.98
N THR A 5 2.44 5.04 25.40
CA THR A 5 1.36 4.06 25.54
C THR A 5 0.42 4.19 24.35
N VAL A 6 0.27 3.13 23.57
CA VAL A 6 -0.67 3.07 22.44
C VAL A 6 -1.93 2.34 22.91
N LEU A 7 -3.07 3.03 22.86
CA LEU A 7 -4.41 2.49 23.06
C LEU A 7 -4.88 1.87 21.75
N CYS A 8 -5.03 0.57 21.73
CA CYS A 8 -5.45 -0.17 20.55
C CYS A 8 -6.99 -0.23 20.46
N PRO A 9 -7.57 -0.43 19.26
CA PRO A 9 -9.02 -0.55 19.05
C PRO A 9 -9.67 -1.67 19.87
N ASN A 10 -8.88 -2.67 20.27
CA ASN A 10 -9.29 -3.78 21.15
C ASN A 10 -9.33 -3.40 22.64
N ALA A 11 -9.32 -2.11 22.97
CA ALA A 11 -9.24 -1.55 24.32
C ALA A 11 -7.99 -1.96 25.14
N ARG A 12 -6.97 -2.56 24.51
CA ARG A 12 -5.70 -2.90 25.16
C ARG A 12 -4.73 -1.73 25.09
N ARG A 13 -3.86 -1.65 26.10
CA ARG A 13 -2.74 -0.69 26.16
C ARG A 13 -1.44 -1.39 25.81
N CYS A 14 -0.74 -0.89 24.82
CA CYS A 14 0.56 -1.37 24.39
C CYS A 14 1.64 -0.33 24.73
N SER A 15 2.57 -0.67 25.62
CA SER A 15 3.71 0.20 25.92
C SER A 15 4.85 -0.03 24.92
N VAL A 16 5.29 1.05 24.29
CA VAL A 16 6.40 1.07 23.32
C VAL A 16 7.52 1.93 23.90
N LYS A 17 8.75 1.39 23.94
CA LYS A 17 9.93 2.15 24.36
C LYS A 17 10.37 2.99 23.18
N VAL A 18 10.51 4.29 23.37
CA VAL A 18 10.80 5.22 22.26
C VAL A 18 12.12 5.94 22.49
N THR A 19 12.82 6.20 21.40
CA THR A 19 13.95 7.12 21.37
C THR A 19 13.53 8.43 20.68
N PRO A 20 14.12 9.59 21.02
CA PRO A 20 13.70 10.87 20.46
C PRO A 20 13.85 10.98 18.93
N GLY A 21 14.73 10.18 18.33
CA GLY A 21 14.92 10.10 16.88
C GLY A 21 14.05 9.04 16.18
N MET A 22 13.29 8.24 16.94
CA MET A 22 12.41 7.21 16.37
C MET A 22 11.25 7.86 15.62
N LEU A 23 10.91 7.33 14.45
CA LEU A 23 9.77 7.82 13.68
C LEU A 23 8.46 7.32 14.30
N LEU A 24 7.41 8.14 14.21
CA LEU A 24 6.07 7.76 14.69
C LEU A 24 5.50 6.58 13.92
N LYS A 25 5.84 6.44 12.62
CA LYS A 25 5.55 5.23 11.85
C LYS A 25 6.13 3.97 12.50
N GLN A 26 7.37 4.02 13.00
CA GLN A 26 7.99 2.87 13.67
C GLN A 26 7.28 2.51 14.98
N ILE A 27 6.80 3.52 15.70
CA ILE A 27 6.01 3.32 16.93
C ILE A 27 4.67 2.62 16.61
N LEU A 28 4.01 3.03 15.51
CA LEU A 28 2.81 2.35 15.00
C LEU A 28 3.14 0.91 14.57
N GLU A 29 4.21 0.70 13.80
CA GLU A 29 4.66 -0.62 13.36
C GLU A 29 4.90 -1.56 14.55
N GLU A 30 5.61 -1.11 15.58
CA GLU A 30 5.82 -1.89 16.80
C GLU A 30 4.51 -2.22 17.55
N ALA A 31 3.59 -1.24 17.65
CA ALA A 31 2.31 -1.45 18.30
C ALA A 31 1.42 -2.42 17.51
N CYS A 32 1.38 -2.28 16.19
CA CYS A 32 0.68 -3.17 15.26
C CYS A 32 1.25 -4.59 15.32
N LEU A 33 2.58 -4.75 15.29
CA LEU A 33 3.26 -6.05 15.43
C LEU A 33 2.94 -6.74 16.75
N LYS A 34 2.94 -5.99 17.87
CA LYS A 34 2.63 -6.53 19.20
C LYS A 34 1.17 -6.98 19.36
N GLN A 35 0.26 -6.43 18.54
CA GLN A 35 -1.18 -6.62 18.70
C GLN A 35 -1.84 -7.32 17.49
N GLY A 36 -1.07 -7.63 16.44
CA GLY A 36 -1.55 -8.33 15.24
C GLY A 36 -2.35 -7.48 14.26
N PHE A 37 -2.14 -6.16 14.24
CA PHE A 37 -2.84 -5.24 13.33
C PHE A 37 -2.01 -4.92 12.07
N GLU A 38 -2.69 -4.56 10.99
CA GLU A 38 -2.07 -4.17 9.73
C GLU A 38 -1.72 -2.67 9.72
N VAL A 39 -0.43 -2.35 9.61
CA VAL A 39 0.08 -0.97 9.75
C VAL A 39 -0.59 0.02 8.78
N GLU A 40 -0.94 -0.42 7.56
CA GLU A 40 -1.55 0.45 6.54
C GLU A 40 -3.01 0.81 6.83
N ALA A 41 -3.71 -0.01 7.62
CA ALA A 41 -5.12 0.16 7.97
C ALA A 41 -5.33 1.08 9.19
N TYR A 42 -4.26 1.50 9.87
CA TYR A 42 -4.35 2.26 11.13
C TYR A 42 -3.52 3.55 11.09
N GLN A 43 -3.92 4.50 11.95
CA GLN A 43 -3.23 5.76 12.17
C GLN A 43 -3.14 6.06 13.68
N LEU A 44 -2.19 6.90 14.08
CA LEU A 44 -2.04 7.36 15.46
C LEU A 44 -2.70 8.74 15.66
N GLU A 45 -3.46 8.87 16.73
CA GLU A 45 -4.02 10.13 17.23
C GLU A 45 -3.56 10.41 18.66
N ASN A 46 -3.43 11.69 19.01
CA ASN A 46 -3.21 12.13 20.39
C ASN A 46 -4.28 13.17 20.73
N GLN A 47 -5.11 12.90 21.74
CA GLN A 47 -6.17 13.82 22.18
C GLN A 47 -7.05 14.32 21.01
N ARG A 48 -7.47 13.40 20.12
CA ARG A 48 -8.26 13.68 18.90
C ARG A 48 -7.53 14.47 17.80
N ARG A 49 -6.21 14.64 17.90
CA ARG A 49 -5.38 15.21 16.83
C ARG A 49 -4.62 14.10 16.12
N ARG A 50 -4.72 14.09 14.78
CA ARG A 50 -3.92 13.20 13.93
C ARG A 50 -2.45 13.52 14.03
N VAL A 51 -1.66 12.49 14.25
CA VAL A 51 -0.21 12.58 14.32
C VAL A 51 0.37 12.23 12.94
N ASP A 52 1.34 13.02 12.49
CA ASP A 52 2.08 12.75 11.26
C ASP A 52 3.12 11.65 11.48
N LEU A 53 2.91 10.50 10.84
CA LEU A 53 3.77 9.32 10.97
C LEU A 53 5.19 9.53 10.40
N ALA A 54 5.39 10.51 9.53
CA ALA A 54 6.70 10.83 8.95
C ALA A 54 7.61 11.60 9.93
N LEU A 55 7.06 12.13 11.03
CA LEU A 55 7.83 12.93 11.98
C LEU A 55 8.55 12.04 13.01
N PRO A 56 9.79 12.42 13.41
CA PRO A 56 10.43 11.89 14.60
C PRO A 56 9.65 12.22 15.88
N PHE A 57 9.73 11.35 16.89
CA PHE A 57 9.06 11.53 18.18
C PHE A 57 9.34 12.90 18.82
N ARG A 58 10.58 13.40 18.78
CA ARG A 58 10.92 14.72 19.31
C ARG A 58 10.19 15.88 18.60
N LEU A 59 9.97 15.75 17.29
CA LEU A 59 9.34 16.79 16.46
C LEU A 59 7.82 16.69 16.41
N SER A 60 7.26 15.61 16.95
CA SER A 60 5.82 15.38 16.99
C SER A 60 5.06 16.28 17.97
N GLY A 61 5.76 16.94 18.90
CA GLY A 61 5.14 17.71 19.99
C GLY A 61 4.47 16.85 21.06
N LEU A 62 4.69 15.53 21.05
CA LEU A 62 4.15 14.62 22.06
C LEU A 62 4.90 14.73 23.40
N PRO A 63 4.19 14.75 24.54
CA PRO A 63 4.84 14.75 25.85
C PRO A 63 5.52 13.40 26.14
N ASN A 64 6.44 13.40 27.12
CA ASN A 64 6.98 12.15 27.65
C ASN A 64 5.86 11.30 28.25
N ASN A 65 5.83 9.99 27.97
CA ASN A 65 4.74 9.10 28.38
C ASN A 65 3.38 9.46 27.79
N ALA A 66 3.35 10.07 26.60
CA ALA A 66 2.12 10.31 25.85
C ALA A 66 1.28 9.03 25.69
N THR A 67 -0.03 9.22 25.74
CA THR A 67 -1.02 8.21 25.34
C THR A 67 -1.46 8.50 23.91
N LEU A 68 -1.13 7.60 23.00
CA LEU A 68 -1.58 7.63 21.62
C LEU A 68 -2.76 6.68 21.45
N GLU A 69 -3.72 7.04 20.62
CA GLU A 69 -4.83 6.19 20.21
C GLU A 69 -4.55 5.67 18.81
N MET A 70 -4.66 4.35 18.64
CA MET A 70 -4.60 3.73 17.33
C MET A 70 -6.02 3.64 16.79
N VAL A 71 -6.30 4.47 15.79
CA VAL A 71 -7.60 4.54 15.14
C VAL A 71 -7.53 3.91 13.76
N PRO A 72 -8.60 3.24 13.27
CA PRO A 72 -8.68 2.85 11.87
C PRO A 72 -8.46 4.09 11.02
N LYS A 73 -7.52 4.00 10.09
CA LYS A 73 -7.29 5.07 9.13
C LYS A 73 -8.57 5.18 8.30
N ALA A 74 -9.28 6.31 8.42
CA ALA A 74 -10.41 6.59 7.53
C ALA A 74 -9.87 6.52 6.10
N ASP A 75 -10.36 5.55 5.31
CA ASP A 75 -9.92 5.22 3.94
C ASP A 75 -9.38 6.44 3.20
N THR A 76 -8.06 6.67 3.30
CA THR A 76 -7.43 7.83 2.65
C THR A 76 -6.80 7.44 1.33
N GLY A 77 -7.24 6.36 0.68
CA GLY A 77 -6.57 5.86 -0.52
C GLY A 77 -7.29 4.82 -1.37
N THR A 78 -8.48 4.34 -0.99
CA THR A 78 -9.25 3.41 -1.84
C THR A 78 -10.03 4.14 -2.94
N ASN A 79 -10.39 5.41 -2.72
CA ASN A 79 -11.18 6.23 -3.65
C ASN A 79 -10.50 7.54 -4.05
N ALA A 80 -9.17 7.64 -3.94
CA ALA A 80 -8.50 8.81 -4.48
C ALA A 80 -8.62 8.76 -6.02
N VAL A 81 -9.10 9.86 -6.61
CA VAL A 81 -9.23 9.99 -8.05
C VAL A 81 -8.07 10.84 -8.55
N ALA A 82 -7.37 10.34 -9.56
CA ALA A 82 -6.30 11.05 -10.24
C ALA A 82 -6.73 11.37 -11.68
N THR A 83 -6.45 12.59 -12.13
CA THR A 83 -6.64 12.99 -13.53
C THR A 83 -5.40 12.61 -14.32
N ILE A 84 -5.52 11.62 -15.18
CA ILE A 84 -4.45 11.15 -16.05
C ILE A 84 -4.58 11.85 -17.38
N ALA A 85 -3.48 12.47 -17.81
CA ALA A 85 -3.32 12.98 -19.14
C ALA A 85 -2.48 12.02 -19.97
N LEU A 86 -3.07 11.46 -21.02
CA LEU A 86 -2.34 10.59 -21.94
C LEU A 86 -1.82 11.42 -23.12
N GLN A 87 -0.51 11.36 -23.35
CA GLN A 87 0.16 11.97 -24.48
C GLN A 87 0.66 10.89 -25.44
N ILE A 88 0.11 10.87 -26.65
CA ILE A 88 0.55 10.01 -27.74
C ILE A 88 1.27 10.90 -28.78
N PRO A 89 2.47 10.52 -29.28
CA PRO A 89 3.13 11.25 -30.35
C PRO A 89 2.22 11.44 -31.57
N GLY A 90 2.08 12.68 -32.04
CA GLY A 90 1.25 13.01 -33.20
C GLY A 90 -0.25 13.11 -32.93
N ARG A 91 -0.72 12.93 -31.69
CA ARG A 91 -2.13 13.07 -31.31
C ARG A 91 -2.32 14.12 -30.20
N PRO A 92 -3.51 14.74 -30.10
CA PRO A 92 -3.80 15.65 -29.00
C PRO A 92 -3.74 14.93 -27.65
N ARG A 93 -3.36 15.67 -26.61
CA ARG A 93 -3.37 15.19 -25.23
C ARG A 93 -4.81 15.11 -24.75
N ILE A 94 -5.20 13.95 -24.24
CA ILE A 94 -6.54 13.69 -23.72
C ILE A 94 -6.45 13.40 -22.22
N GLU A 95 -7.44 13.86 -21.47
CA GLU A 95 -7.48 13.77 -20.02
C GLU A 95 -8.71 13.04 -19.54
N LEU A 96 -8.49 12.09 -18.64
CA LEU A 96 -9.52 11.30 -18.00
C LEU A 96 -9.19 11.11 -16.53
N SER A 97 -10.22 10.97 -15.72
CA SER A 97 -10.11 10.69 -14.29
C SER A 97 -10.25 9.21 -14.01
N PHE A 98 -9.32 8.64 -13.24
CA PHE A 98 -9.32 7.23 -12.85
C PHE A 98 -9.10 7.09 -11.34
N ALA A 99 -9.57 5.99 -10.75
CA ALA A 99 -9.25 5.69 -9.36
C ALA A 99 -7.78 5.28 -9.23
N THR A 100 -7.10 5.68 -8.15
CA THR A 100 -5.67 5.36 -7.92
C THR A 100 -5.41 3.86 -7.75
N THR A 101 -6.44 3.07 -7.50
CA THR A 101 -6.40 1.60 -7.42
C THR A 101 -6.38 0.94 -8.80
N GLU A 102 -6.70 1.67 -9.87
CA GLU A 102 -6.73 1.12 -11.22
C GLU A 102 -5.32 0.83 -11.76
N SER A 103 -5.25 -0.22 -12.59
CA SER A 103 -4.04 -0.58 -13.32
C SER A 103 -3.79 0.35 -14.50
N LEU A 104 -2.52 0.50 -14.90
CA LEU A 104 -2.18 1.24 -16.12
C LEU A 104 -2.86 0.65 -17.35
N LEU A 105 -3.06 -0.67 -17.39
CA LEU A 105 -3.80 -1.32 -18.47
C LEU A 105 -5.27 -0.85 -18.51
N SER A 106 -5.95 -0.79 -17.35
CA SER A 106 -7.33 -0.30 -17.26
C SER A 106 -7.44 1.15 -17.73
N VAL A 107 -6.47 1.98 -17.35
CA VAL A 107 -6.36 3.38 -17.79
C VAL A 107 -6.27 3.46 -19.31
N LEU A 108 -5.39 2.67 -19.94
CA LEU A 108 -5.27 2.62 -21.41
C LEU A 108 -6.57 2.17 -22.09
N LYS A 109 -7.29 1.18 -21.54
CA LYS A 109 -8.60 0.75 -22.07
C LYS A 109 -9.64 1.87 -22.00
N GLY A 110 -9.60 2.71 -20.96
CA GLY A 110 -10.44 3.90 -20.88
C GLY A 110 -10.15 4.93 -21.97
N PHE A 111 -8.90 4.99 -22.44
CA PHE A 111 -8.49 5.86 -23.55
C PHE A 111 -8.73 5.25 -24.95
N SER A 112 -8.78 3.92 -25.10
CA SER A 112 -9.04 3.25 -26.39
C SER A 112 -10.20 3.84 -27.19
N PRO A 113 -11.41 4.05 -26.63
CA PRO A 113 -12.53 4.63 -27.38
C PRO A 113 -12.30 6.09 -27.78
N LEU A 114 -11.46 6.85 -27.06
CA LEU A 114 -11.18 8.25 -27.35
C LEU A 114 -10.16 8.44 -28.47
N PHE A 115 -9.30 7.44 -28.69
CA PHE A 115 -8.33 7.44 -29.77
C PHE A 115 -8.79 6.61 -30.99
N GLU A 116 -9.98 6.01 -30.91
CA GLU A 116 -10.55 5.07 -31.90
C GLU A 116 -9.56 3.95 -32.26
N GLU A 117 -8.76 3.54 -31.27
CA GLU A 117 -7.66 2.60 -31.46
C GLU A 117 -7.39 1.82 -30.18
N ASP A 118 -7.17 0.50 -30.29
CA ASP A 118 -6.79 -0.32 -29.16
C ASP A 118 -5.33 -0.07 -28.76
N LEU A 119 -5.17 0.63 -27.65
CA LEU A 119 -3.86 0.97 -27.07
C LEU A 119 -3.24 -0.20 -26.28
N THR A 120 -4.00 -1.26 -26.03
CA THR A 120 -3.57 -2.41 -25.22
C THR A 120 -3.02 -3.57 -26.03
N GLU A 121 -3.41 -3.72 -27.30
CA GLU A 121 -2.97 -4.86 -28.11
C GLU A 121 -1.56 -4.63 -28.71
N PRO A 122 -0.73 -5.68 -28.74
CA PRO A 122 0.53 -5.63 -29.48
C PRO A 122 0.23 -5.58 -30.98
N ARG A 123 0.63 -4.49 -31.64
CA ARG A 123 0.43 -4.28 -33.07
C ARG A 123 1.79 -4.31 -33.77
N GLU A 124 1.90 -5.07 -34.86
CA GLU A 124 3.09 -5.12 -35.74
C GLU A 124 4.39 -5.48 -34.98
N GLY A 125 4.32 -6.39 -34.00
CA GLY A 125 5.47 -6.78 -33.18
C GLY A 125 5.92 -5.73 -32.16
N CYS A 126 5.27 -4.56 -32.13
CA CYS A 126 5.46 -3.52 -31.13
C CYS A 126 4.53 -3.74 -29.94
N VAL A 127 5.02 -3.48 -28.73
CA VAL A 127 4.22 -3.59 -27.51
C VAL A 127 3.87 -2.19 -26.97
N PRO A 128 2.75 -2.05 -26.27
CA PRO A 128 2.40 -0.80 -25.61
C PRO A 128 3.40 -0.46 -24.51
N CYS A 129 3.92 0.76 -24.54
CA CYS A 129 4.83 1.28 -23.53
C CYS A 129 4.28 2.58 -22.93
N CYS A 130 4.21 2.63 -21.61
CA CYS A 130 3.88 3.82 -20.85
C CYS A 130 5.13 4.37 -20.17
N PHE A 131 5.35 5.67 -20.33
CA PHE A 131 6.39 6.41 -19.65
C PHE A 131 5.75 7.33 -18.63
N TYR A 132 6.16 7.18 -17.38
CA TYR A 132 5.77 8.06 -16.30
C TYR A 132 7.02 8.41 -15.49
N MET A 133 7.29 9.72 -15.38
CA MET A 133 8.55 10.24 -14.83
C MET A 133 9.78 9.62 -15.54
N ASN A 134 10.74 9.09 -14.79
CA ASN A 134 11.94 8.45 -15.31
C ASN A 134 11.80 6.92 -15.40
N ARG A 135 10.57 6.41 -15.47
CA ARG A 135 10.28 4.97 -15.54
C ARG A 135 9.49 4.63 -16.80
N GLN A 136 9.79 3.46 -17.34
CA GLN A 136 9.15 2.87 -18.50
C GLN A 136 8.50 1.55 -18.09
N TYR A 137 7.26 1.35 -18.53
CA TYR A 137 6.47 0.16 -18.30
C TYR A 137 6.05 -0.41 -19.66
N MET A 138 6.40 -1.64 -19.94
CA MET A 138 6.30 -2.26 -21.26
C MET A 138 5.51 -3.56 -21.21
N GLY A 139 4.60 -3.72 -22.17
CA GLY A 139 3.84 -4.95 -22.34
C GLY A 139 2.62 -5.05 -21.41
N GLU A 140 1.69 -5.91 -21.81
CA GLU A 140 0.38 -6.02 -21.16
C GLU A 140 0.49 -6.49 -19.70
N GLU A 141 1.32 -7.48 -19.42
CA GLU A 141 1.48 -8.06 -18.08
C GLU A 141 2.05 -7.04 -17.07
N GLU A 142 3.03 -6.24 -17.48
CA GLU A 142 3.60 -5.21 -16.61
C GLU A 142 2.58 -4.08 -16.35
N LEU A 143 1.87 -3.64 -17.40
CA LEU A 143 0.83 -2.61 -17.28
C LEU A 143 -0.37 -3.05 -16.43
N LYS A 144 -0.69 -4.35 -16.45
CA LYS A 144 -1.76 -4.94 -15.63
C LYS A 144 -1.37 -5.02 -14.15
N ARG A 145 -0.11 -5.32 -13.86
CA ARG A 145 0.42 -5.43 -12.49
C ARG A 145 0.53 -4.08 -11.80
N ILE A 146 0.80 -3.04 -12.58
CA ILE A 146 1.18 -1.73 -12.06
C ILE A 146 -0.05 -0.83 -11.94
N THR A 147 -0.35 -0.43 -10.71
CA THR A 147 -1.43 0.51 -10.39
C THR A 147 -0.93 1.94 -10.34
N LEU A 148 -1.83 2.90 -10.53
CA LEU A 148 -1.53 4.33 -10.39
C LEU A 148 -0.93 4.65 -9.01
N SER A 149 -1.46 4.04 -7.94
CA SER A 149 -0.90 4.18 -6.59
C SER A 149 0.53 3.65 -6.48
N SER A 150 0.83 2.49 -7.10
CA SER A 150 2.15 1.86 -7.04
C SER A 150 3.25 2.66 -7.74
N ILE A 151 2.89 3.50 -8.72
CA ILE A 151 3.80 4.39 -9.43
C ILE A 151 3.89 5.78 -8.79
N GLY A 152 3.22 6.00 -7.65
CA GLY A 152 3.25 7.25 -6.91
C GLY A 152 2.23 8.28 -7.37
N ILE A 153 1.23 7.90 -8.15
CA ILE A 153 0.08 8.76 -8.47
C ILE A 153 -0.97 8.55 -7.38
N ALA A 154 -0.94 9.44 -6.38
CA ALA A 154 -1.84 9.39 -5.23
C ALA A 154 -3.03 10.36 -5.34
N SER A 155 -2.87 11.51 -6.01
CA SER A 155 -3.94 12.47 -6.29
C SER A 155 -3.45 13.54 -7.28
N GLY A 156 -4.39 14.28 -7.87
CA GLY A 156 -4.07 15.40 -8.76
C GLY A 156 -3.93 14.99 -10.23
N ARG A 157 -3.20 15.82 -11.00
CA ARG A 157 -3.06 15.66 -12.45
C ARG A 157 -1.69 15.12 -12.81
N SER A 158 -1.64 14.01 -13.54
CA SER A 158 -0.40 13.33 -13.93
C SER A 158 -0.35 13.14 -15.44
N LEU A 159 0.83 13.33 -16.04
CA LEU A 159 1.06 13.12 -17.47
C LEU A 159 1.72 11.76 -17.70
N ILE A 160 1.09 10.91 -18.49
CA ILE A 160 1.64 9.64 -18.96
C ILE A 160 1.87 9.76 -20.46
N ARG A 161 3.08 9.45 -20.92
CA ARG A 161 3.39 9.36 -22.35
C ARG A 161 3.24 7.93 -22.81
N TYR A 162 2.53 7.74 -23.91
CA TYR A 162 2.32 6.43 -24.52
C TYR A 162 3.08 6.35 -25.84
N GLN A 163 3.77 5.24 -26.06
CA GLN A 163 4.42 4.94 -27.32
C GLN A 163 4.38 3.44 -27.56
N ARG A 164 4.28 3.02 -28.83
CA ARG A 164 4.53 1.63 -29.21
C ARG A 164 6.00 1.48 -29.55
N LEU A 165 6.66 0.53 -28.91
CA LEU A 165 8.06 0.24 -29.17
C LEU A 165 8.22 -1.19 -29.69
N PRO A 166 9.04 -1.39 -30.73
CA PRO A 166 9.42 -2.73 -31.15
C PRO A 166 10.25 -3.36 -30.03
N LEU A 167 9.95 -4.60 -29.70
CA LEU A 167 10.64 -5.35 -28.66
C LEU A 167 11.09 -6.68 -29.27
N THR A 168 12.40 -6.92 -29.26
CA THR A 168 12.99 -8.19 -29.68
C THR A 168 12.55 -9.29 -28.71
N GLU A 169 12.39 -10.53 -29.17
CA GLU A 169 11.94 -11.64 -28.31
C GLU A 169 12.84 -11.89 -27.10
N GLU A 170 14.15 -11.66 -27.24
CA GLU A 170 15.14 -11.75 -26.15
C GLU A 170 14.87 -10.74 -25.03
N GLN A 171 14.59 -9.49 -25.41
CA GLN A 171 14.25 -8.42 -24.46
C GLN A 171 12.88 -8.66 -23.81
N LYS A 172 11.92 -9.27 -24.53
CA LYS A 172 10.64 -9.72 -23.95
C LYS A 172 10.85 -10.80 -22.90
N ALA A 173 11.74 -11.75 -23.16
CA ALA A 173 12.07 -12.83 -22.24
C ALA A 173 12.80 -12.33 -21.00
N GLU A 174 13.73 -11.38 -21.14
CA GLU A 174 14.46 -10.78 -20.02
C GLU A 174 13.53 -9.97 -19.10
N ILE A 175 12.61 -9.18 -19.69
CA ILE A 175 11.58 -8.44 -18.93
C ILE A 175 10.65 -9.41 -18.21
N ALA A 176 10.20 -10.48 -18.88
CA ALA A 176 9.34 -11.50 -18.28
C ALA A 176 10.03 -12.25 -17.13
N ALA A 177 11.31 -12.59 -17.28
CA ALA A 177 12.10 -13.25 -16.23
C ALA A 177 12.25 -12.35 -15.00
N ARG A 178 12.58 -11.06 -15.19
CA ARG A 178 12.64 -10.08 -14.10
C ARG A 178 11.28 -9.92 -13.40
N LEU A 179 10.19 -9.89 -14.16
CA LEU A 179 8.84 -9.81 -13.60
C LEU A 179 8.51 -11.07 -12.77
N ALA A 180 8.86 -12.25 -13.26
CA ALA A 180 8.62 -13.51 -12.58
C ALA A 180 9.38 -13.58 -11.24
N ASP A 181 10.65 -13.16 -11.21
CA ASP A 181 11.44 -13.07 -9.99
C ASP A 181 10.81 -12.12 -8.96
N ASP A 182 10.33 -10.96 -9.39
CA ASP A 182 9.67 -9.99 -8.51
C ASP A 182 8.31 -10.49 -8.00
N VAL A 183 7.58 -11.26 -8.82
CA VAL A 183 6.33 -11.91 -8.41
C VAL A 183 6.61 -13.01 -7.38
N ALA A 184 7.60 -13.86 -7.63
CA ALA A 184 7.99 -14.94 -6.71
C ALA A 184 8.41 -14.38 -5.34
N LYS A 185 9.26 -13.34 -5.33
CA LYS A 185 9.65 -12.65 -4.09
C LYS A 185 8.45 -12.08 -3.34
N LYS A 186 7.52 -11.44 -4.05
CA LYS A 186 6.30 -10.86 -3.43
C LYS A 186 5.37 -11.93 -2.88
N GLN A 187 5.20 -13.05 -3.59
CA GLN A 187 4.40 -14.19 -3.14
C GLN A 187 5.01 -14.86 -1.90
N GLU A 188 6.33 -15.01 -1.86
CA GLU A 188 7.02 -15.56 -0.69
C GLU A 188 6.88 -14.64 0.54
N LEU A 189 6.89 -13.32 0.33
CA LEU A 189 6.71 -12.34 1.40
C LEU A 189 5.24 -12.35 1.90
N LEU A 190 4.27 -12.49 1.00
CA LEU A 190 2.86 -12.65 1.32
C LEU A 190 2.57 -13.95 2.08
N SER A 191 3.17 -15.08 1.67
CA SER A 191 2.99 -16.36 2.37
C SER A 191 3.54 -16.28 3.79
N LYS A 192 4.74 -15.72 3.97
CA LYS A 192 5.33 -15.44 5.30
C LYS A 192 4.44 -14.52 6.15
N TYR A 193 3.83 -13.50 5.54
CA TYR A 193 2.88 -12.63 6.24
C TYR A 193 1.62 -13.38 6.69
N THR A 194 0.98 -14.14 5.79
CA THR A 194 -0.24 -14.90 6.12
C THR A 194 -0.01 -15.95 7.19
N GLN A 195 1.14 -16.64 7.15
CA GLN A 195 1.52 -17.63 8.15
C GLN A 195 1.67 -17.00 9.54
N LYS A 196 2.35 -15.86 9.64
CA LYS A 196 2.47 -15.13 10.90
C LYS A 196 1.14 -14.59 11.41
N LYS A 197 0.25 -14.17 10.51
CA LYS A 197 -1.09 -13.72 10.87
C LYS A 197 -1.91 -14.84 11.50
N ALA A 198 -1.93 -16.02 10.88
CA ALA A 198 -2.63 -17.19 11.41
C ALA A 198 -2.05 -17.64 12.77
N GLU A 199 -0.72 -17.67 12.91
CA GLU A 199 -0.07 -18.01 14.19
C GLU A 199 -0.48 -17.05 15.33
N ASN A 200 -0.63 -15.76 15.02
CA ASN A 200 -1.10 -14.77 15.98
C ASN A 200 -2.59 -14.94 16.33
N GLU A 201 -3.43 -15.29 15.35
CA GLU A 201 -4.85 -15.57 15.56
C GLU A 201 -5.07 -16.81 16.43
N ASP A 202 -4.35 -17.90 16.16
CA ASP A 202 -4.38 -19.14 16.96
C ASP A 202 -3.93 -18.88 18.40
N ARG A 203 -2.86 -18.10 18.56
CA ARG A 203 -2.35 -17.72 19.89
C ARG A 203 -3.34 -16.86 20.65
N ALA A 204 -4.03 -15.93 19.99
CA ALA A 204 -5.07 -15.12 20.58
C ALA A 204 -6.28 -15.97 21.02
N GLN A 205 -6.65 -16.99 20.24
CA GLN A 205 -7.72 -17.93 20.57
C GLN A 205 -7.37 -18.81 21.78
N LEU A 206 -6.13 -19.29 21.87
CA LEU A 206 -5.66 -20.04 23.04
C LEU A 206 -5.65 -19.18 24.32
N GLU A 207 -5.26 -17.91 24.23
CA GLU A 207 -5.34 -16.98 25.36
C GLU A 207 -6.79 -16.68 25.76
N ALA A 208 -7.69 -16.47 24.80
CA ALA A 208 -9.11 -16.26 25.05
C ALA A 208 -9.76 -17.49 25.72
N ASN A 209 -9.43 -18.69 25.25
CA ASN A 209 -9.90 -19.94 25.85
C ASN A 209 -9.35 -20.13 27.27
N ARG A 210 -8.07 -19.81 27.53
CA ARG A 210 -7.49 -19.84 28.89
C ARG A 210 -8.19 -18.86 29.84
N LEU A 211 -8.44 -17.64 29.39
CA LEU A 211 -9.18 -16.64 30.15
C LEU A 211 -10.62 -17.07 30.42
N ALA A 212 -11.33 -17.65 29.45
CA ALA A 212 -12.68 -18.16 29.62
C ALA A 212 -12.75 -19.31 30.64
N VAL A 213 -11.76 -20.23 30.63
CA VAL A 213 -11.64 -21.31 31.63
C VAL A 213 -11.36 -20.76 33.03
N SER A 214 -10.50 -19.73 33.14
CA SER A 214 -10.22 -19.07 34.43
C SER A 214 -11.46 -18.33 34.97
N TYR A 215 -12.21 -17.63 34.11
CA TYR A 215 -13.45 -16.95 34.49
C TYR A 215 -14.55 -17.93 34.92
N LYS A 216 -14.69 -19.08 34.23
CA LYS A 216 -15.60 -20.16 34.68
C LYS A 216 -15.22 -20.74 36.04
N LYS A 217 -13.93 -20.84 36.35
CA LYS A 217 -13.46 -21.30 37.68
C LYS A 217 -13.75 -20.30 38.81
N LEU A 218 -13.75 -18.99 38.53
CA LEU A 218 -14.07 -17.96 39.53
C LEU A 218 -15.58 -17.83 39.83
N ILE A 219 -16.46 -18.25 38.92
CA ILE A 219 -17.91 -18.13 39.07
C ILE A 219 -18.54 -19.38 39.75
N CYS A 220 -17.79 -20.47 39.89
CA CYS A 220 -18.23 -21.73 40.50
C CYS A 220 -17.78 -21.92 41.97
N VAL A 221 -17.38 -20.84 42.67
CA VAL A 221 -17.09 -20.82 44.12
C VAL A 221 -18.09 -19.90 44.79
#